data_AF-A0AB34XJB1-F1
#
_entry.id   AF-A0AB34XJB1-F1
#
_cell.length_a   1.000
_cell.length_b   1.000
_cell.length_c   1.000
_cell.angle_alpha   90.00
_cell.angle_beta   90.00
_cell.angle_gamma   90.00
#
_symmetry.space_group_name_H-M   'P 1'
#
loop_
_entity.id
_entity.type
_entity.pdbx_description
1 polymer ?
#
loop_
_entity_poly.entity_id
_entity_poly.type
_entity_poly.pdbx_seq_one_letter_code
_entity_poly.pdbx_strand_id
1 'polypeptide(L)'
;MKRVSVLTALFALSTAQAMAQQALPGTVVAPDADHDAQRVVVMDGTFRPSAYFPNRGAGYFTIRNDDSVDHLLKGISSPLCQNVVAHHTNQQQTDGANDLFTHLALPHDSTMIFPRSGYHMMCMGIRQMPAAGSKVPFTFEILNGGSITVSFTVTAPDELTHD
;
A
#
# COMPACT_ATOMS: atom_id res chain seq x y z
N MET A 1 -73.45 -39.79 -39.88
CA MET A 1 -72.65 -40.30 -41.01
C MET A 1 -72.11 -39.13 -41.83
N LYS A 2 -70.78 -39.06 -42.00
CA LYS A 2 -69.95 -38.44 -43.07
C LYS A 2 -68.77 -37.63 -42.52
N ARG A 3 -67.58 -38.17 -42.77
CA ARG A 3 -66.26 -37.50 -42.76
C ARG A 3 -66.15 -36.61 -43.99
N VAL A 4 -65.42 -35.48 -43.94
CA VAL A 4 -64.43 -35.07 -44.96
C VAL A 4 -63.41 -34.11 -44.32
N SER A 5 -62.14 -34.28 -44.68
CA SER A 5 -60.92 -33.62 -44.21
C SER A 5 -60.47 -32.46 -45.13
N VAL A 6 -59.29 -31.89 -44.80
CA VAL A 6 -58.25 -31.31 -45.71
C VAL A 6 -58.46 -29.82 -46.09
N LEU A 7 -57.50 -28.90 -46.12
CA LEU A 7 -56.04 -28.83 -45.80
C LEU A 7 -55.57 -27.41 -46.22
N THR A 8 -54.52 -26.86 -45.57
CA THR A 8 -53.54 -25.85 -46.10
C THR A 8 -54.05 -24.44 -46.47
N ALA A 9 -53.32 -23.32 -46.34
CA ALA A 9 -51.88 -23.06 -46.34
C ALA A 9 -51.50 -21.76 -45.58
N LEU A 10 -50.21 -21.68 -45.26
CA LEU A 10 -49.44 -20.62 -44.60
C LEU A 10 -49.16 -19.38 -45.49
N PHE A 11 -48.56 -18.36 -44.83
CA PHE A 11 -47.76 -17.20 -45.33
C PHE A 11 -48.57 -15.89 -45.51
N ALA A 12 -48.11 -14.69 -45.10
CA ALA A 12 -46.85 -14.26 -44.49
C ALA A 12 -46.96 -12.80 -43.97
N LEU A 13 -46.17 -12.52 -42.93
CA LEU A 13 -45.36 -11.32 -42.64
C LEU A 13 -46.01 -9.94 -42.40
N SER A 14 -46.07 -9.62 -41.10
CA SER A 14 -45.49 -8.45 -40.42
C SER A 14 -45.55 -7.07 -41.08
N THR A 15 -46.40 -6.22 -40.52
CA THR A 15 -46.14 -4.77 -40.41
C THR A 15 -46.22 -4.38 -38.93
N ALA A 16 -45.08 -4.07 -38.33
CA ALA A 16 -45.02 -3.42 -37.03
C ALA A 16 -44.08 -2.22 -37.14
N GLN A 17 -44.65 -1.05 -37.40
CA GLN A 17 -44.00 0.22 -37.13
C GLN A 17 -44.25 0.57 -35.66
N ALA A 18 -43.18 0.70 -34.87
CA ALA A 18 -43.25 1.30 -33.55
C ALA A 18 -42.01 2.17 -33.31
N MET A 19 -42.26 3.48 -33.42
CA MET A 19 -41.70 4.60 -32.65
C MET A 19 -40.20 4.55 -32.28
N ALA A 20 -39.43 5.36 -33.00
CA ALA A 20 -38.12 5.82 -32.57
C ALA A 20 -38.25 6.68 -31.30
N GLN A 21 -37.79 6.16 -30.17
CA GLN A 21 -37.46 6.97 -28.99
C GLN A 21 -35.98 7.31 -29.06
N GLN A 22 -35.69 8.55 -29.45
CA GLN A 22 -34.38 9.15 -29.29
C GLN A 22 -34.13 9.38 -27.79
N ALA A 23 -33.44 8.44 -27.15
CA ALA A 23 -32.84 8.68 -25.85
C ALA A 23 -31.54 9.46 -26.08
N LEU A 24 -31.48 10.65 -25.50
CA LEU A 24 -30.28 11.50 -25.42
C LEU A 24 -29.09 10.64 -24.91
N PRO A 25 -27.85 10.89 -25.37
CA PRO A 25 -26.69 10.39 -24.66
C PRO A 25 -26.64 11.10 -23.31
N GLY A 26 -27.33 10.55 -22.32
CA GLY A 26 -27.07 10.83 -20.93
C GLY A 26 -25.69 10.25 -20.65
N THR A 27 -24.67 11.09 -20.75
CA THR A 27 -23.42 10.86 -20.07
C THR A 27 -23.80 10.62 -18.62
N VAL A 28 -23.87 9.36 -18.20
CA VAL A 28 -23.69 9.03 -16.80
C VAL A 28 -22.25 9.42 -16.54
N VAL A 29 -22.07 10.70 -16.22
CA VAL A 29 -20.90 11.14 -15.48
C VAL A 29 -21.08 10.37 -14.19
N ALA A 30 -20.37 9.23 -14.09
CA ALA A 30 -20.08 8.65 -12.80
C ALA A 30 -19.68 9.83 -11.90
N PRO A 31 -20.12 9.88 -10.63
CA PRO A 31 -19.63 10.94 -9.76
C PRO A 31 -18.13 10.97 -9.96
N ASP A 32 -17.59 12.15 -10.29
CA ASP A 32 -16.18 12.42 -10.11
C ASP A 32 -15.96 12.07 -8.64
N ALA A 33 -15.57 10.81 -8.42
CA ALA A 33 -14.88 10.41 -7.23
C ALA A 33 -13.62 11.24 -7.38
N ASP A 34 -13.68 12.42 -6.79
CA ASP A 34 -12.59 12.94 -5.99
C ASP A 34 -11.78 11.71 -5.56
N HIS A 35 -10.70 11.46 -6.30
CA HIS A 35 -9.71 10.47 -5.92
C HIS A 35 -9.05 11.11 -4.72
N ASP A 36 -9.79 11.01 -3.63
CA ASP A 36 -9.55 11.46 -2.28
C ASP A 36 -8.07 11.20 -2.05
N ALA A 37 -7.30 12.29 -1.88
CA ALA A 37 -5.85 12.23 -1.86
C ALA A 37 -5.41 11.09 -0.94
N GLN A 38 -4.68 10.10 -1.48
CA GLN A 38 -4.25 8.88 -0.79
C GLN A 38 -4.03 9.12 0.71
N ARG A 39 -4.89 8.57 1.57
CA ARG A 39 -4.85 8.81 3.02
C ARG A 39 -4.08 7.73 3.78
N VAL A 40 -2.94 7.35 3.23
CA VAL A 40 -1.97 6.55 3.96
C VAL A 40 -1.03 7.50 4.71
N VAL A 41 -0.94 7.33 6.02
CA VAL A 41 -0.18 8.23 6.91
C VAL A 41 0.88 7.43 7.66
N VAL A 42 2.10 7.96 7.69
CA VAL A 42 3.19 7.43 8.52
C VAL A 42 3.47 8.39 9.67
N MET A 43 3.50 7.88 10.89
CA MET A 43 3.56 8.63 12.14
C MET A 43 4.64 8.08 13.07
N ASP A 44 5.04 8.89 14.06
CA ASP A 44 5.94 8.51 15.15
C ASP A 44 7.30 7.96 14.70
N GLY A 45 7.76 8.41 13.53
CA GLY A 45 9.01 8.00 12.92
C GLY A 45 10.24 8.34 13.77
N THR A 46 10.93 7.30 14.23
CA THR A 46 12.20 7.41 14.95
C THR A 46 13.26 6.54 14.28
N PHE A 47 14.50 7.01 14.29
CA PHE A 47 15.64 6.29 13.75
C PHE A 47 16.71 6.15 14.83
N ARG A 48 17.09 4.91 15.15
CA ARG A 48 18.10 4.59 16.15
C ARG A 48 19.35 3.99 15.50
N PRO A 49 20.51 4.66 15.59
CA PRO A 49 21.79 4.08 15.21
C PRO A 49 22.10 2.79 16.00
N SER A 50 22.69 1.79 15.34
CA SER A 50 23.19 0.61 16.04
C SER A 50 24.43 0.94 16.87
N ALA A 51 24.52 0.40 18.07
CA ALA A 51 25.71 0.48 18.91
C ALA A 51 26.84 -0.47 18.45
N TYR A 52 26.46 -1.57 17.81
CA TYR A 52 27.37 -2.66 17.44
C TYR A 52 27.82 -2.58 15.97
N PHE A 53 26.96 -2.07 15.09
CA PHE A 53 27.20 -2.03 13.66
C PHE A 53 27.16 -0.59 13.13
N PRO A 54 28.32 0.05 12.88
CA PRO A 54 28.37 1.48 12.54
C PRO A 54 27.72 1.81 11.18
N ASN A 55 27.44 0.81 10.35
CA ASN A 55 26.78 0.95 9.05
C ASN A 55 25.29 0.56 9.07
N ARG A 56 24.67 0.45 10.26
CA ARG A 56 23.26 0.05 10.40
C ARG A 56 22.53 0.92 11.42
N GLY A 57 21.22 1.03 11.24
CA GLY A 57 20.33 1.59 12.25
C GLY A 57 18.90 1.11 12.04
N ALA A 58 18.16 1.04 13.13
CA ALA A 58 16.76 0.61 13.14
C ALA A 58 15.83 1.82 13.03
N GLY A 59 14.68 1.69 12.38
CA GLY A 59 13.63 2.68 12.46
C GLY A 59 12.31 2.08 12.90
N TYR A 60 11.58 2.87 13.70
CA TYR A 60 10.32 2.50 14.31
C TYR A 60 9.29 3.55 13.94
N PHE A 61 8.09 3.10 13.61
CA PHE A 61 7.03 3.96 13.10
C PHE A 61 5.68 3.27 13.18
N THR A 62 4.64 4.06 12.96
CA THR A 62 3.27 3.57 12.73
C THR A 62 2.88 3.94 11.30
N ILE A 63 2.23 3.02 10.59
CA ILE A 63 1.58 3.30 9.30
C ILE A 63 0.10 3.01 9.43
N ARG A 64 -0.72 3.93 8.94
CA ARG A 64 -2.18 3.84 8.98
C ARG A 64 -2.74 4.08 7.58
N ASN A 65 -3.67 3.24 7.17
CA ASN A 65 -4.44 3.43 5.95
C ASN A 65 -5.86 3.86 6.33
N ASP A 66 -6.18 5.12 6.03
CA ASP A 66 -7.52 5.69 6.26
C ASP A 66 -8.39 5.71 4.98
N ASP A 67 -7.90 5.12 3.89
CA ASP A 67 -8.70 4.96 2.68
C ASP A 67 -9.69 3.82 2.85
N SER A 68 -10.78 3.86 2.09
CA SER A 68 -11.77 2.78 2.02
C SER A 68 -11.35 1.62 1.11
N VAL A 69 -10.07 1.58 0.72
CA VAL A 69 -9.48 0.57 -0.17
C VAL A 69 -8.16 0.06 0.38
N ASP A 70 -7.84 -1.19 0.09
CA ASP A 70 -6.55 -1.77 0.45
C ASP A 70 -5.44 -1.21 -0.44
N HIS A 71 -4.27 -0.98 0.16
CA HIS A 71 -3.04 -0.60 -0.55
C HIS A 71 -1.96 -1.67 -0.39
N LEU A 72 -0.89 -1.55 -1.17
CA LEU A 72 0.30 -2.36 -1.03
C LEU A 72 1.54 -1.47 -0.95
N LEU A 73 2.32 -1.59 0.11
CA LEU A 73 3.65 -1.01 0.18
C LEU A 73 4.61 -1.86 -0.65
N LYS A 74 5.29 -1.24 -1.62
CA LYS A 74 6.27 -1.89 -2.50
C LYS A 74 7.72 -1.58 -2.16
N GLY A 75 7.96 -0.67 -1.22
CA GLY A 75 9.31 -0.33 -0.79
C GLY A 75 9.37 0.79 0.23
N ILE A 76 10.49 0.83 0.94
CA ILE A 76 10.91 1.97 1.74
C ILE A 76 12.33 2.33 1.31
N SER A 77 12.60 3.61 1.09
CA SER A 77 13.91 4.11 0.68
C SER A 77 14.34 5.32 1.50
N SER A 78 15.64 5.58 1.55
CA SER A 78 16.21 6.77 2.17
C SER A 78 17.56 7.09 1.56
N PRO A 79 17.95 8.38 1.40
CA PRO A 79 19.31 8.74 1.02
C PRO A 79 20.36 8.30 2.06
N LEU A 80 19.96 7.92 3.28
CA LEU A 80 20.87 7.52 4.36
C LEU A 80 21.52 6.15 4.14
N CYS A 81 20.79 5.18 3.57
CA CYS A 81 21.22 3.80 3.42
C CYS A 81 21.20 3.32 1.97
N GLN A 82 21.91 2.22 1.73
CA GLN A 82 21.89 1.53 0.44
C GLN A 82 20.61 0.73 0.25
N ASN A 83 20.09 0.15 1.33
CA ASN A 83 18.85 -0.61 1.32
C ASN A 83 18.16 -0.56 2.68
N VAL A 84 16.86 -0.81 2.64
CA VAL A 84 15.99 -0.97 3.81
C VAL A 84 15.40 -2.36 3.77
N VAL A 85 15.46 -3.06 4.90
CA VAL A 85 14.87 -4.40 5.08
C VAL A 85 14.01 -4.41 6.34
N ALA A 86 13.07 -5.35 6.47
CA ALA A 86 12.44 -5.58 7.76
C ALA A 86 13.24 -6.55 8.61
N HIS A 87 13.28 -6.30 9.92
CA HIS A 87 13.95 -7.12 10.90
C HIS A 87 13.01 -7.36 12.07
N HIS A 88 13.05 -8.56 12.66
CA HIS A 88 12.26 -8.88 13.84
C HIS A 88 13.19 -9.27 14.99
N THR A 89 13.02 -8.62 16.14
CA THR A 89 13.94 -8.75 17.29
C THR A 89 14.10 -10.20 17.79
N ASN A 90 13.01 -10.98 17.75
CA ASN A 90 12.97 -12.33 18.32
C ASN A 90 12.68 -13.43 17.30
N GLN A 91 12.84 -13.17 16.00
CA GLN A 91 12.59 -14.17 14.97
C GLN A 91 13.82 -14.33 14.08
N GLN A 92 14.02 -15.55 13.57
CA GLN A 92 15.04 -15.84 12.58
C GLN A 92 14.83 -14.91 11.37
N GLN A 93 15.92 -14.31 10.89
CA GLN A 93 15.90 -13.59 9.63
C GLN A 93 15.82 -14.58 8.46
N THR A 94 14.81 -14.39 7.62
CA THR A 94 14.53 -15.15 6.40
C THR A 94 14.38 -14.17 5.23
N ASP A 95 14.45 -14.66 4.00
CA ASP A 95 14.25 -13.81 2.81
C ASP A 95 12.86 -13.14 2.83
N GLY A 96 11.81 -13.87 3.20
CA GLY A 96 10.47 -13.30 3.36
C GLY A 96 10.37 -12.24 4.47
N ALA A 97 11.14 -12.38 5.54
CA ALA A 97 11.22 -11.33 6.56
C ALA A 97 11.92 -10.08 6.03
N ASN A 98 13.04 -10.25 5.30
CA ASN A 98 13.77 -9.12 4.71
C ASN A 98 12.90 -8.32 3.74
N ASP A 99 12.10 -9.04 2.94
CA ASP A 99 11.27 -8.49 1.86
C ASP A 99 9.87 -8.04 2.31
N LEU A 100 9.57 -8.06 3.62
CA LEU A 100 8.25 -7.69 4.13
C LEU A 100 7.78 -6.33 3.58
N PHE A 101 8.64 -5.30 3.58
CA PHE A 101 8.27 -3.96 3.11
C PHE A 101 8.13 -3.82 1.60
N THR A 102 8.50 -4.83 0.81
CA THR A 102 8.25 -4.83 -0.64
C THR A 102 6.94 -5.50 -1.03
N HIS A 103 6.27 -6.15 -0.06
CA HIS A 103 5.01 -6.88 -0.26
C HIS A 103 4.02 -6.69 0.91
N LEU A 104 4.12 -5.58 1.64
CA LEU A 104 3.29 -5.35 2.82
C LEU A 104 1.92 -4.83 2.41
N ALA A 105 0.89 -5.67 2.58
CA ALA A 105 -0.49 -5.25 2.45
C ALA A 105 -0.82 -4.20 3.53
N LEU A 106 -1.50 -3.13 3.13
CA LEU A 106 -2.06 -2.10 3.98
C LEU A 106 -3.60 -2.15 3.85
N PRO A 107 -4.28 -3.00 4.63
CA PRO A 107 -5.74 -3.08 4.58
C PRO A 107 -6.39 -1.72 4.82
N HIS A 108 -7.56 -1.47 4.23
CA HIS A 108 -8.36 -0.28 4.54
C HIS A 108 -8.69 -0.19 6.04
N ASP A 109 -8.87 1.03 6.53
CA ASP A 109 -9.21 1.34 7.92
C ASP A 109 -8.31 0.62 8.96
N SER A 110 -7.02 0.47 8.65
CA SER A 110 -6.09 -0.31 9.46
C SER A 110 -4.90 0.50 9.94
N THR A 111 -4.37 0.09 11.10
CA THR A 111 -3.16 0.65 11.68
C THR A 111 -2.18 -0.48 11.96
N MET A 112 -0.94 -0.31 11.52
CA MET A 112 0.17 -1.21 11.80
C MET A 112 1.29 -0.47 12.50
N ILE A 113 1.78 -1.07 13.58
CA ILE A 113 2.84 -0.52 14.41
C ILE A 113 4.09 -1.37 14.17
N PHE A 114 5.22 -0.72 13.91
CA PHE A 114 6.54 -1.33 13.73
C PHE A 114 7.45 -0.95 14.91
N PRO A 115 7.32 -1.65 16.06
CA PRO A 115 7.99 -1.28 17.29
C PRO A 115 9.38 -1.91 17.42
N ARG A 116 10.14 -1.47 18.43
CA ARG A 116 11.44 -2.07 18.80
C ARG A 116 11.39 -3.57 19.06
N SER A 117 10.34 -4.08 19.69
CA SER A 117 10.26 -5.47 20.13
C SER A 117 9.65 -6.43 19.10
N GLY A 118 9.33 -5.94 17.90
CA GLY A 118 8.70 -6.72 16.83
C GLY A 118 9.37 -6.49 15.48
N TYR A 119 8.58 -6.55 14.40
CA TYR A 119 9.05 -6.13 13.08
C TYR A 119 9.33 -4.62 13.09
N HIS A 120 10.50 -4.25 12.58
CA HIS A 120 10.93 -2.87 12.41
C HIS A 120 11.81 -2.72 11.18
N MET A 121 12.01 -1.47 10.76
CA MET A 121 12.88 -1.13 9.65
C MET A 121 14.34 -1.25 10.04
N MET A 122 15.17 -1.83 9.19
CA MET A 122 16.63 -1.79 9.28
C MET A 122 17.21 -1.11 8.05
N CYS A 123 17.86 0.03 8.28
CA CYS A 123 18.58 0.82 7.29
C CYS A 123 20.02 0.31 7.24
N MET A 124 20.44 -0.15 6.06
CA MET A 124 21.64 -0.95 5.86
C MET A 124 22.63 -0.23 4.93
N GLY A 125 23.93 -0.38 5.20
CA GLY A 125 24.97 0.22 4.37
C GLY A 125 25.08 1.74 4.52
N ILE A 126 24.81 2.25 5.72
CA ILE A 126 24.95 3.66 6.08
C ILE A 126 26.43 4.05 5.97
N ARG A 127 26.72 5.10 5.19
CA ARG A 127 28.09 5.61 4.99
C ARG A 127 28.50 6.62 6.06
N GLN A 128 27.57 7.48 6.46
CA GLN A 128 27.78 8.50 7.48
C GLN A 128 26.57 8.53 8.40
N MET A 129 26.80 8.27 9.69
CA MET A 129 25.73 8.27 10.67
C MET A 129 25.29 9.72 10.95
N PRO A 130 23.97 9.99 10.98
CA PRO A 130 23.45 11.31 11.30
C PRO A 130 23.57 11.58 12.81
N ALA A 131 23.66 12.85 13.18
CA ALA A 131 23.76 13.25 14.58
C ALA A 131 22.45 12.95 15.34
N ALA A 132 22.54 12.62 16.63
CA ALA A 132 21.37 12.51 17.49
C ALA A 132 20.56 13.83 17.48
N GLY A 133 19.23 13.71 17.49
CA GLY A 133 18.29 14.83 17.39
C GLY A 133 18.06 15.37 15.97
N SER A 134 18.89 14.99 14.99
CA SER A 134 18.66 15.37 13.59
C SER A 134 17.47 14.62 12.98
N LYS A 135 17.11 14.96 11.74
CA LYS A 135 16.01 14.35 10.99
C LYS A 135 16.51 13.71 9.70
N VAL A 136 16.03 12.51 9.41
CA VAL A 136 16.36 11.75 8.19
C VAL A 136 15.07 11.43 7.44
N PRO A 137 14.96 11.76 6.14
CA PRO A 137 13.79 11.41 5.35
C PRO A 137 13.79 9.92 4.99
N PHE A 138 12.63 9.28 5.16
CA PHE A 138 12.31 7.96 4.62
C PHE A 138 11.08 8.07 3.72
N THR A 139 11.13 7.44 2.56
CA THR A 139 10.08 7.45 1.55
C THR A 139 9.43 6.09 1.47
N PHE A 140 8.13 6.04 1.63
CA PHE A 140 7.28 4.85 1.56
C PHE A 140 6.59 4.85 0.20
N GLU A 141 6.82 3.81 -0.59
CA GLU A 141 6.33 3.72 -1.97
C GLU A 141 5.10 2.82 -2.02
N ILE A 142 3.95 3.37 -2.40
CA ILE A 142 2.71 2.61 -2.54
C ILE A 142 2.56 2.12 -3.98
N LEU A 143 2.21 0.84 -4.16
CA LEU A 143 1.97 0.27 -5.48
C LEU A 143 0.76 0.94 -6.14
N ASN A 144 0.93 1.39 -7.39
CA ASN A 144 -0.08 2.13 -8.18
C ASN A 144 -0.62 3.41 -7.51
N GLY A 145 0.01 3.87 -6.42
CA GLY A 145 -0.31 5.10 -5.72
C GLY A 145 0.87 6.08 -5.75
N GLY A 146 0.88 6.99 -4.77
CA GLY A 146 1.96 7.93 -4.56
C GLY A 146 3.08 7.39 -3.67
N SER A 147 3.95 8.31 -3.27
CA SER A 147 4.97 8.08 -2.25
C SER A 147 4.78 9.04 -1.09
N ILE A 148 5.03 8.55 0.12
CA ILE A 148 4.90 9.32 1.36
C ILE A 148 6.30 9.46 1.96
N THR A 149 6.78 10.69 2.08
CA THR A 149 8.09 10.96 2.70
C THR A 149 7.90 11.53 4.09
N VAL A 150 8.46 10.86 5.11
CA VAL A 150 8.42 11.29 6.51
C VAL A 150 9.82 11.41 7.08
N SER A 151 10.05 12.48 7.83
CA SER A 151 11.32 12.72 8.52
C SER A 151 11.35 12.03 9.87
N PHE A 152 12.20 11.00 10.00
CA PHE A 152 12.41 10.27 11.23
C PHE A 152 13.40 11.01 12.11
N THR A 153 13.09 11.13 13.41
CA THR A 153 13.98 11.79 14.37
C THR A 153 15.04 10.81 14.85
N VAL A 154 16.31 11.20 14.77
CA VAL A 154 17.45 10.37 15.16
C VAL A 154 17.59 10.35 16.67
N THR A 155 17.60 9.16 17.28
CA THR A 155 17.80 8.97 18.71
C THR A 155 19.26 8.70 19.05
N ALA A 156 19.59 8.66 20.35
CA ALA A 156 20.85 8.07 20.80
C ALA A 156 20.95 6.58 20.38
N PRO A 157 22.16 6.05 20.15
CA PRO A 157 22.37 4.64 19.79
C PRO A 157 21.83 3.66 20.85
N ASP A 158 21.79 2.36 20.51
CA ASP A 158 21.61 1.31 21.52
C ASP A 158 22.66 1.48 22.65
N GLU A 159 22.28 1.17 23.89
CA GLU A 159 23.24 1.21 24.98
C GLU A 159 24.14 -0.03 24.87
N LEU A 160 25.45 0.14 25.00
CA LEU A 160 26.39 -0.98 25.06
C LEU A 160 26.30 -1.62 26.46
N THR A 161 25.22 -2.34 26.72
CA THR A 161 25.18 -3.22 27.90
C THR A 161 26.10 -4.39 27.61
N HIS A 162 27.24 -4.40 28.30
CA HIS A 162 28.14 -5.54 28.34
C HIS A 162 27.58 -6.50 29.38
N ASP A 163 26.83 -7.51 28.93
CA ASP A 163 26.53 -8.68 29.76
C ASP A 163 27.62 -9.75 29.54
#